data_AF-A0A158K3P0-F1
#
_entry.id   AF-A0A158K3P0-F1
#
_cell.length_a   1.000
_cell.length_b   1.000
_cell.length_c   1.000
_cell.angle_alpha   90.00
_cell.angle_beta   90.00
_cell.angle_gamma   90.00
#
_symmetry.space_group_name_H-M   'P 1'
#
loop_
_entity.id
_entity.type
_entity.pdbx_description
1 polymer ?
#
loop_
_entity_poly.entity_id
_entity_poly.type
_entity_poly.pdbx_seq_one_letter_code
_entity_poly.pdbx_strand_id
1 'polypeptide(L)'
;MTDKKKANPKASQNDADNSSSDAEHLVRFLDAVKNASERLRVDVKTYRGSTYIDIRVWYVTDDGDYRPSSKGVTLKPTMAPELLRGIALAARSFDPREAN
;
A
#
# COMPACT_ATOMS: atom_id res chain seq x y z
N MET A 1 -13.97 -22.39 59.78
CA MET A 1 -12.50 -22.35 59.85
C MET A 1 -11.98 -23.04 58.60
N THR A 2 -11.55 -22.23 57.62
CA THR A 2 -10.16 -22.18 57.10
C THR A 2 -9.96 -23.22 56.00
N ASP A 3 -9.36 -22.97 54.84
CA ASP A 3 -8.90 -21.79 54.13
C ASP A 3 -8.63 -22.28 52.68
N LYS A 4 -8.83 -21.38 51.73
CA LYS A 4 -8.12 -21.21 50.45
C LYS A 4 -7.24 -22.37 49.93
N LYS A 5 -7.52 -22.80 48.70
CA LYS A 5 -6.44 -22.96 47.72
C LYS A 5 -6.88 -22.55 46.32
N LYS A 6 -6.34 -21.41 45.91
CA LYS A 6 -6.43 -20.79 44.58
C LYS A 6 -5.81 -21.72 43.54
N ALA A 7 -6.41 -21.78 42.35
CA ALA A 7 -5.71 -22.14 41.12
C ALA A 7 -6.06 -21.09 40.05
N ASN A 8 -5.24 -20.04 39.97
CA ASN A 8 -5.12 -19.24 38.75
C ASN A 8 -4.08 -19.93 37.87
N PRO A 9 -4.33 -20.14 36.56
CA PRO A 9 -3.24 -20.35 35.63
C PRO A 9 -2.59 -18.98 35.37
N LYS A 10 -1.38 -18.78 35.88
CA LYS A 10 -0.57 -17.60 35.54
C LYS A 10 0.79 -18.05 35.01
N ALA A 11 0.99 -17.68 33.74
CA ALA A 11 2.23 -17.26 33.11
C ALA A 11 3.27 -18.30 32.63
N SER A 12 3.87 -17.87 31.53
CA SER A 12 5.14 -18.23 30.93
C SER A 12 5.03 -19.37 29.91
N GLN A 13 5.33 -19.15 28.63
CA GLN A 13 6.49 -18.41 28.16
C GLN A 13 6.13 -17.40 27.07
N ASN A 14 6.63 -16.19 27.26
CA ASN A 14 6.58 -15.10 26.31
C ASN A 14 7.50 -15.46 25.14
N ASP A 15 6.94 -15.77 23.99
CA ASP A 15 7.67 -15.68 22.73
C ASP A 15 7.89 -14.19 22.47
N ALA A 16 9.08 -13.74 22.88
CA ALA A 16 9.63 -12.45 22.53
C ALA A 16 9.93 -12.44 21.03
N ASP A 17 8.89 -12.31 20.19
CA ASP A 17 9.06 -11.81 18.84
C ASP A 17 9.25 -10.30 18.92
N ASN A 18 10.49 -9.92 19.20
CA ASN A 18 10.96 -8.55 19.15
C ASN A 18 11.08 -8.11 17.68
N SER A 19 9.95 -7.88 17.01
CA SER A 19 9.90 -7.14 15.74
C SER A 19 9.86 -5.63 16.01
N SER A 20 10.92 -5.15 16.67
CA SER A 20 11.21 -3.72 16.75
C SER A 20 11.54 -3.19 15.34
N SER A 21 10.61 -2.46 14.71
CA SER A 21 10.91 -1.21 13.98
C SER A 21 9.68 -0.73 13.20
N ASP A 22 9.21 0.49 13.49
CA ASP A 22 8.48 1.39 12.59
C ASP A 22 7.79 0.71 11.39
N ALA A 23 6.64 0.06 11.61
CA ALA A 23 5.95 -0.67 10.56
C ALA A 23 5.70 0.26 9.35
N GLU A 24 6.37 -0.02 8.24
CA GLU A 24 6.18 0.62 6.94
C GLU A 24 4.69 0.49 6.56
N HIS A 25 3.92 1.52 6.88
CA HIS A 25 2.48 1.49 6.70
C HIS A 25 2.15 1.73 5.23
N LEU A 26 1.52 0.76 4.58
CA LEU A 26 1.07 0.85 3.20
C LEU A 26 -0.46 0.74 3.13
N VAL A 27 -1.11 1.73 2.54
CA VAL A 27 -2.55 1.73 2.24
C VAL A 27 -2.75 1.82 0.74
N ARG A 28 -3.46 0.86 0.15
CA ARG A 28 -3.78 0.84 -1.27
C ARG A 28 -5.12 1.50 -1.54
N PHE A 29 -5.15 2.44 -2.48
CA PHE A 29 -6.35 3.17 -2.90
C PHE A 29 -6.86 2.74 -4.28
N LEU A 30 -5.97 2.24 -5.15
CA LEU A 30 -6.34 1.76 -6.48
C LEU A 30 -5.55 0.49 -6.83
N ASP A 31 -6.23 -0.48 -7.42
CA ASP A 31 -5.62 -1.61 -8.14
C ASP A 31 -6.43 -1.84 -9.43
N ALA A 32 -5.98 -1.25 -10.53
CA ALA A 32 -6.65 -1.30 -11.82
C ALA A 32 -5.89 -2.19 -12.81
N VAL A 33 -6.61 -3.03 -13.57
CA VAL A 33 -6.01 -3.81 -14.66
C VAL A 33 -5.67 -2.87 -15.82
N LYS A 34 -4.39 -2.76 -16.16
CA LYS A 34 -3.91 -1.95 -17.29
C LYS A 34 -3.89 -2.77 -18.58
N ASN A 35 -3.51 -4.05 -18.48
CA ASN A 35 -3.60 -5.06 -19.54
C ASN A 35 -3.53 -6.46 -18.90
N ALA A 36 -3.46 -7.52 -19.71
CA ALA A 36 -3.44 -8.91 -19.25
C ALA A 36 -2.33 -9.23 -18.23
N SER A 37 -1.21 -8.52 -18.28
CA SER A 37 -0.02 -8.78 -17.44
C SER A 37 0.33 -7.65 -16.47
N GLU A 38 -0.28 -6.48 -16.61
CA GLU A 38 0.08 -5.27 -15.86
C GLU A 38 -1.13 -4.69 -15.11
N ARG A 39 -0.87 -4.23 -13.89
CA ARG A 39 -1.81 -3.50 -13.04
C ARG A 39 -1.24 -2.14 -12.66
N LEU A 40 -2.08 -1.12 -12.62
CA LEU A 40 -1.73 0.20 -12.08
C LEU A 40 -2.21 0.27 -10.63
N ARG A 41 -1.30 0.54 -9.70
CA ARG A 41 -1.59 0.71 -8.28
C ARG A 41 -1.33 2.13 -7.81
N VAL A 42 -2.17 2.60 -6.90
CA VAL A 42 -1.98 3.85 -6.15
C VAL A 42 -1.94 3.48 -4.68
N ASP A 43 -0.77 3.65 -4.07
CA ASP A 43 -0.49 3.30 -2.68
C ASP A 43 -0.02 4.55 -1.92
N VAL A 44 -0.41 4.68 -0.65
CA VAL A 44 0.22 5.59 0.31
C VAL A 44 1.15 4.76 1.17
N LYS A 45 2.42 5.15 1.25
CA LYS A 45 3.45 4.46 2.04
C LYS A 45 4.17 5.41 2.98
N THR A 46 4.55 4.94 4.15
CA THR A 46 5.42 5.67 5.07
C THR A 46 6.80 5.04 5.05
N TYR A 47 7.81 5.82 4.65
CA TYR A 47 9.21 5.42 4.62
C TYR A 47 10.05 6.39 5.46
N ARG A 48 10.79 5.86 6.45
CA ARG A 48 11.63 6.66 7.37
C ARG A 48 10.89 7.86 7.98
N GLY A 49 9.68 7.64 8.47
CA GLY A 49 8.83 8.67 9.09
C GLY A 49 8.24 9.69 8.11
N SER A 50 8.45 9.54 6.81
CA SER A 50 7.88 10.41 5.78
C SER A 50 6.82 9.68 4.96
N THR A 51 5.67 10.31 4.76
CA THR A 51 4.59 9.76 3.94
C THR A 51 4.78 10.12 2.47
N TYR A 52 4.49 9.16 1.59
CA TYR A 52 4.57 9.28 0.14
C TYR A 52 3.34 8.66 -0.51
N ILE A 53 2.96 9.19 -1.67
CA ILE A 53 2.02 8.55 -2.59
C ILE A 53 2.85 7.92 -3.71
N ASP A 54 2.69 6.62 -3.93
CA ASP A 54 3.32 5.87 -5.02
C ASP A 54 2.26 5.46 -6.04
N ILE A 55 2.47 5.84 -7.30
CA ILE A 55 1.64 5.46 -8.44
C ILE A 55 2.52 4.64 -9.36
N ARG A 56 2.26 3.33 -9.45
CA ARG A 56 3.21 2.39 -10.07
C ARG A 56 2.53 1.30 -10.85
N VAL A 57 3.16 0.91 -11.97
CA VAL A 57 2.79 -0.29 -12.71
C VAL A 57 3.42 -1.51 -12.04
N TRP A 58 2.60 -2.50 -11.76
CA TRP A 58 2.97 -3.82 -11.30
C TRP A 58 2.78 -4.81 -12.43
N TYR A 59 3.69 -5.75 -12.59
CA TYR A 59 3.59 -6.81 -13.59
C TYR A 59 3.48 -8.17 -12.91
N VAL A 60 2.76 -9.09 -13.54
CA VAL A 60 2.70 -10.49 -13.11
C VAL A 60 3.99 -11.20 -13.57
N THR A 61 4.58 -11.96 -12.66
CA THR A 61 5.73 -12.84 -12.94
C THR A 61 5.25 -14.20 -13.41
N ASP A 62 6.16 -15.02 -13.95
CA ASP A 62 5.83 -16.38 -14.39
C ASP A 62 5.28 -17.27 -13.26
N ASP A 63 5.63 -16.94 -12.01
CA ASP A 63 5.13 -17.59 -10.78
C ASP A 63 3.71 -17.15 -10.40
N GLY A 64 3.10 -16.21 -11.13
CA GLY A 64 1.77 -15.65 -10.87
C GLY A 64 1.76 -14.48 -9.87
N ASP A 65 2.90 -14.15 -9.28
CA ASP A 65 3.03 -13.05 -8.31
C ASP A 65 3.21 -11.70 -8.98
N TYR A 66 2.60 -10.66 -8.41
CA TYR A 66 2.79 -9.28 -8.88
C TYR A 66 4.02 -8.64 -8.27
N ARG A 67 4.89 -8.07 -9.10
CA ARG A 67 6.06 -7.28 -8.68
C ARG A 67 5.97 -5.83 -9.16
N PRO A 68 6.48 -4.86 -8.37
CA PRO A 68 6.53 -3.47 -8.80
C PRO A 68 7.55 -3.32 -9.94
N SER A 69 7.20 -2.56 -10.96
CA SER A 69 8.16 -2.18 -12.01
C SER A 69 8.85 -0.86 -11.67
N SER A 70 9.87 -0.50 -12.45
CA SER A 70 10.46 0.84 -12.44
C SER A 70 9.50 1.92 -13.00
N LYS A 71 8.44 1.52 -13.72
CA LYS A 71 7.45 2.43 -14.32
C LYS A 71 6.50 2.93 -13.23
N GLY A 72 6.73 4.15 -12.75
CA GLY A 72 5.89 4.78 -11.74
C GLY A 72 6.54 6.01 -11.17
N VAL A 73 5.79 6.71 -10.33
CA VAL A 73 6.25 7.92 -9.64
C VAL A 73 5.89 7.84 -8.17
N THR A 74 6.85 8.24 -7.33
CA THR A 74 6.61 8.49 -5.90
C THR A 74 6.63 10.00 -5.69
N LEU A 75 5.60 10.54 -5.04
CA LEU A 75 5.46 11.97 -4.77
C LEU A 75 5.15 12.21 -3.29
N LYS A 76 5.46 13.42 -2.82
CA LYS A 76 5.03 13.89 -1.50
C LYS A 76 3.52 14.21 -1.51
N PRO A 77 2.80 14.01 -0.40
CA PRO A 77 1.37 14.33 -0.30
C PRO A 77 1.04 15.79 -0.67
N THR A 78 1.97 16.72 -0.44
CA THR A 78 1.81 18.14 -0.79
C THR A 78 1.62 18.40 -2.29
N MET A 79 2.09 17.50 -3.17
CA MET A 79 1.93 17.60 -4.63
C MET A 79 0.62 16.98 -5.14
N ALA A 80 -0.08 16.20 -4.30
CA ALA A 80 -1.28 15.47 -4.70
C ALA A 80 -2.41 16.35 -5.26
N PRO A 81 -2.71 17.54 -4.71
CA PRO A 81 -3.78 18.39 -5.24
C PRO A 81 -3.53 18.85 -6.68
N GLU A 82 -2.27 19.19 -6.99
CA GLU A 82 -1.88 19.63 -8.33
C GLU A 82 -1.92 18.47 -9.33
N LEU A 83 -1.40 17.30 -8.93
CA LEU A 83 -1.48 16.09 -9.75
C LEU A 83 -2.93 15.71 -10.04
N LEU A 84 -3.81 15.72 -9.04
CA LEU A 84 -5.23 15.42 -9.21
C LEU A 84 -5.89 16.40 -10.18
N ARG A 85 -5.57 17.69 -10.07
CA ARG A 85 -6.08 18.71 -10.99
C ARG A 85 -5.61 18.46 -12.43
N GLY A 86 -4.32 18.13 -12.62
CA GLY A 86 -3.77 17.79 -13.94
C GLY A 86 -4.46 16.58 -14.57
N ILE A 87 -4.63 15.50 -13.80
CA ILE A 87 -5.36 14.30 -14.24
C ILE A 87 -6.81 14.64 -14.59
N ALA A 88 -7.51 15.42 -13.76
CA ALA A 88 -8.89 15.79 -14.00
C ALA A 88 -9.07 16.65 -15.26
N LEU A 89 -8.11 17.53 -15.57
CA LEU A 89 -8.10 18.30 -16.81
C LEU A 89 -7.82 17.40 -18.02
N ALA A 90 -6.83 16.52 -17.94
CA ALA A 90 -6.52 15.56 -18.99
C ALA A 90 -7.71 14.63 -19.29
N ALA A 91 -8.42 14.17 -18.26
CA ALA A 91 -9.61 13.33 -18.44
C ALA A 91 -10.72 14.03 -19.23
N ARG A 92 -10.78 15.36 -19.22
CA ARG A 92 -11.77 16.16 -19.97
C ARG A 92 -11.30 16.50 -21.39
N SER A 93 -10.00 16.42 -21.67
CA SER A 93 -9.46 16.82 -22.97
C SER A 93 -9.63 15.75 -24.06
N PHE A 94 -9.96 14.51 -23.69
CA PHE A 94 -10.15 13.42 -24.64
C PHE A 94 -11.65 13.15 -24.87
N ASP A 95 -12.07 13.08 -26.13
CA ASP A 95 -13.38 12.51 -26.50
C ASP A 95 -13.27 10.97 -26.39
N PRO A 96 -14.07 10.31 -25.55
CA PRO A 96 -13.99 8.86 -25.35
C PRO A 96 -14.25 8.03 -26.64
N ARG A 97 -14.68 8.66 -27.74
CA ARG A 97 -14.81 7.99 -29.06
C ARG A 97 -13.48 7.77 -29.79
N GLU A 98 -12.40 8.44 -29.39
CA GLU A 98 -11.07 8.27 -30.03
C GLU A 98 -10.09 7.43 -29.20
N ALA A 99 -10.45 7.07 -27.97
CA ALA A 99 -9.63 6.27 -27.07
C ALA A 99 -10.16 4.84 -27.01
N ASN A 100 -9.76 4.03 -27.98
CA ASN A 100 -10.05 2.60 -28.08
C ASN A 100 -9.37 1.80 -26.95
#